data_AF-A0A6L2PH78-F1
#
_entry.id   AF-A0A6L2PH78-F1
#
_cell.length_a   1.000
_cell.length_b   1.000
_cell.length_c   1.000
_cell.angle_alpha   90.00
_cell.angle_beta   90.00
_cell.angle_gamma   90.00
#
_symmetry.space_group_name_H-M   'P 1'
#
loop_
_entity.id
_entity.type
_entity.pdbx_description
1 polymer ?
#
loop_
_entity_poly.entity_id
_entity_poly.type
_entity_poly.pdbx_seq_one_letter_code
_entity_poly.pdbx_strand_id
1 'polypeptide(L)'
;METEKEDHLPFQDIDICRRPDGSLGRKVYRKTTHTNLCLKPASHHHPSIKQAVLSTLVHRARALCDKEGLHELLELLKTTFRENGYSLKQIQRALNSAVRTPKSNDKPTSVALLPYVQITYSRISRMLAKRNISSVGLPPRKISSFLRPVKDDLGLRIFGVYSIPCECGQVYIGQTG
;
A
#
# COMPACT_ATOMS: atom_id res chain seq x y z
N MET A 1 16.88 -15.48 11.10
CA MET A 1 15.72 -16.33 10.77
C MET A 1 14.49 -15.75 11.46
N GLU A 2 13.30 -15.90 10.86
CA GLU A 2 12.04 -15.68 11.58
C GLU A 2 11.90 -16.79 12.64
N THR A 3 11.56 -16.41 13.87
CA THR A 3 11.52 -17.33 15.02
C THR A 3 10.19 -17.16 15.72
N GLU A 4 9.53 -18.29 15.99
CA GLU A 4 8.28 -18.33 16.75
C GLU A 4 8.55 -17.89 18.19
N LYS A 5 7.72 -16.99 18.71
CA LYS A 5 7.74 -16.53 20.11
C LYS A 5 6.32 -16.45 20.61
N GLU A 6 6.05 -17.00 21.79
CA GLU A 6 4.71 -16.95 22.41
C GLU A 6 3.61 -17.46 21.47
N ASP A 7 3.85 -18.58 20.77
CA ASP A 7 2.92 -19.15 19.77
C ASP A 7 2.61 -18.24 18.56
N HIS A 8 3.40 -17.17 18.37
CA HIS A 8 3.32 -16.22 17.27
C HIS A 8 4.56 -16.31 16.37
N LEU A 9 4.32 -16.49 15.08
CA LEU A 9 5.35 -16.44 14.04
C LEU A 9 5.03 -15.30 13.07
N PRO A 10 5.70 -14.14 13.20
CA PRO A 10 5.63 -13.09 12.20
C PRO A 10 6.39 -13.53 10.95
N PHE A 11 5.66 -13.65 9.84
CA PHE A 11 6.21 -13.98 8.53
C PHE A 11 5.76 -12.93 7.52
N GLN A 12 6.70 -12.15 6.99
CA GLN A 12 6.41 -11.05 6.06
C GLN A 12 5.38 -10.03 6.62
N ASP A 13 4.15 -10.04 6.08
CA ASP A 13 3.02 -9.15 6.43
C ASP A 13 1.95 -9.85 7.28
N ILE A 14 2.17 -11.12 7.64
CA ILE A 14 1.22 -11.98 8.33
C ILE A 14 1.80 -12.37 9.68
N ASP A 15 0.96 -12.37 10.70
CA ASP A 15 1.24 -12.96 12.00
C ASP A 15 0.44 -14.25 12.08
N ILE A 16 1.17 -15.37 12.13
CA ILE A 16 0.61 -16.71 12.22
C ILE A 16 0.62 -17.09 13.70
N CYS A 17 -0.56 -17.40 14.26
CA CYS A 17 -0.67 -17.81 15.65
C CYS A 17 -1.17 -19.25 15.78
N ARG A 18 -0.64 -20.01 16.73
CA ARG A 18 -1.13 -21.35 17.04
C ARG A 18 -2.26 -21.26 18.07
N ARG A 19 -3.45 -21.76 17.72
CA ARG A 19 -4.59 -21.84 18.63
C ARG A 19 -4.48 -23.05 19.57
N PRO A 20 -5.20 -23.07 20.71
CA PRO A 20 -5.20 -24.19 21.65
C PRO A 20 -5.68 -25.52 21.06
N ASP A 21 -6.51 -25.47 20.02
CA ASP A 21 -7.00 -26.64 19.27
C ASP A 21 -5.99 -27.16 18.24
N GLY A 22 -4.80 -26.56 18.15
CA GLY A 22 -3.76 -26.89 17.19
C GLY A 22 -3.96 -26.27 15.79
N SER A 23 -5.05 -25.54 15.56
CA SER A 23 -5.27 -24.84 14.29
C SER A 23 -4.41 -23.56 14.21
N LEU A 24 -4.20 -23.07 12.98
CA LEU A 24 -3.49 -21.81 12.75
C LEU A 24 -4.48 -20.66 12.59
N GLY A 25 -4.27 -19.61 13.38
CA GLY A 25 -4.87 -18.30 13.17
C GLY A 25 -3.98 -17.42 12.32
N ARG A 26 -4.59 -16.44 11.65
CA ARG A 26 -3.90 -15.50 10.76
C ARG A 26 -4.41 -14.10 10.99
N LYS A 27 -3.50 -13.17 11.25
CA LYS A 27 -3.77 -11.74 11.27
C LYS A 27 -2.70 -10.96 10.54
N VAL A 28 -2.96 -9.69 10.24
CA VAL A 28 -1.92 -8.82 9.66
C VAL A 28 -0.88 -8.53 10.73
N TYR A 29 0.38 -8.83 10.43
CA TYR A 29 1.48 -8.47 11.32
C TYR A 29 1.69 -6.95 11.31
N ARG A 30 1.87 -6.38 12.49
CA ARG A 30 2.12 -4.96 12.69
C ARG A 30 3.37 -4.76 13.52
N LYS A 31 4.37 -4.13 12.91
CA LYS A 31 5.60 -3.78 13.61
C LYS A 31 5.31 -2.80 14.76
N THR A 32 6.07 -2.92 15.84
CA THR A 32 6.00 -2.00 16.99
C THR A 32 6.25 -0.54 16.61
N THR A 33 7.00 -0.31 15.52
CA THR A 33 7.30 1.02 14.97
C THR A 33 6.20 1.57 14.03
N HIS A 34 5.10 0.85 13.81
CA HIS A 34 4.07 1.26 12.87
C HIS A 34 3.25 2.46 13.41
N THR A 35 3.37 3.62 12.76
CA THR A 35 2.82 4.91 13.24
C THR A 35 1.34 5.14 12.93
N ASN A 36 0.67 4.23 12.23
CA ASN A 36 -0.73 4.40 11.82
C ASN A 36 -1.00 5.61 10.91
N LEU A 37 0.03 6.23 10.35
CA LEU A 37 -0.14 7.38 9.48
C LEU A 37 -0.58 6.96 8.08
N CYS A 38 -1.72 7.51 7.65
CA CYS A 38 -2.18 7.43 6.27
C CYS A 38 -1.94 8.77 5.57
N LEU A 39 -2.01 8.77 4.24
CA LEU A 39 -2.04 10.00 3.46
C LEU A 39 -3.12 10.93 4.01
N LYS A 40 -2.80 12.20 4.32
CA LYS A 40 -3.76 13.09 4.97
C LYS A 40 -4.88 13.51 4.00
N PRO A 41 -6.14 13.66 4.46
CA PRO A 41 -7.25 14.10 3.62
C PRO A 41 -7.03 15.46 2.94
N ALA A 42 -6.31 16.37 3.61
CA ALA A 42 -5.99 17.71 3.10
C ALA A 42 -4.82 17.75 2.09
N SER A 43 -4.09 16.65 1.92
CA SER A 43 -2.94 16.58 1.00
C SER A 43 -3.33 16.88 -0.46
N HIS A 44 -2.40 17.40 -1.27
CA HIS A 44 -2.67 17.77 -2.67
C HIS A 44 -2.67 16.55 -3.62
N HIS A 45 -3.51 15.56 -3.33
CA HIS A 45 -3.71 14.37 -4.17
C HIS A 45 -5.15 14.27 -4.66
N HIS A 46 -5.33 13.62 -5.82
CA HIS A 46 -6.65 13.30 -6.34
C HIS A 46 -7.45 12.46 -5.32
N PRO A 47 -8.76 12.72 -5.12
CA PRO A 47 -9.56 12.01 -4.12
C PRO A 47 -9.54 10.48 -4.26
N SER A 48 -9.41 9.96 -5.49
CA SER A 48 -9.31 8.51 -5.71
C SER A 48 -8.06 7.89 -5.07
N ILE A 49 -6.93 8.60 -5.03
CA ILE A 49 -5.69 8.11 -4.42
C ILE A 49 -5.85 8.01 -2.90
N LYS A 50 -6.42 9.03 -2.28
CA LYS A 50 -6.70 9.04 -0.83
C LYS A 50 -7.66 7.91 -0.45
N GLN A 51 -8.71 7.71 -1.25
CA GLN A 51 -9.64 6.61 -1.05
C GLN A 51 -8.97 5.24 -1.28
N ALA A 52 -8.11 5.12 -2.29
CA ALA A 52 -7.40 3.89 -2.61
C ALA A 52 -6.48 3.46 -1.46
N VAL A 53 -5.77 4.39 -0.80
CA VAL A 53 -4.96 4.08 0.39
C VAL A 53 -5.80 3.37 1.47
N LEU A 54 -6.98 3.92 1.79
CA LEU A 54 -7.88 3.29 2.77
C LEU A 54 -8.38 1.92 2.29
N SER A 55 -8.83 1.85 1.03
CA SER A 55 -9.35 0.63 0.43
C SER A 55 -8.30 -0.48 0.37
N THR A 56 -7.03 -0.17 0.11
CA THR A 56 -5.94 -1.15 0.09
C THR A 56 -5.68 -1.74 1.46
N LEU A 57 -5.73 -0.95 2.53
CA LEU A 57 -5.56 -1.46 3.89
C LEU A 57 -6.71 -2.39 4.30
N VAL A 58 -7.96 -2.01 3.97
CA VAL A 58 -9.13 -2.86 4.21
C VAL A 58 -9.07 -4.13 3.36
N HIS A 59 -8.65 -4.03 2.10
CA HIS A 59 -8.47 -5.19 1.23
C HIS A 59 -7.42 -6.15 1.79
N ARG A 60 -6.29 -5.61 2.27
CA ARG A 60 -5.23 -6.41 2.89
C ARG A 60 -5.73 -7.14 4.14
N ALA A 61 -6.52 -6.47 4.99
CA ALA A 61 -7.15 -7.11 6.14
C ALA A 61 -7.99 -8.32 5.72
N ARG A 62 -8.85 -8.15 4.70
CA ARG A 62 -9.71 -9.23 4.18
C ARG A 62 -8.96 -10.37 3.51
N ALA A 63 -7.85 -10.07 2.85
CA ALA A 63 -7.07 -11.05 2.13
C ALA A 63 -6.18 -11.89 3.06
N LEU A 64 -5.72 -11.30 4.18
CA LEU A 64 -4.71 -11.92 5.04
C LEU A 64 -5.27 -12.51 6.33
N CYS A 65 -6.31 -11.91 6.91
CA CYS A 65 -6.86 -12.36 8.19
C CYS A 65 -7.87 -13.50 8.03
N ASP A 66 -7.95 -14.34 9.07
CA ASP A 66 -9.10 -15.20 9.30
C ASP A 66 -10.30 -14.43 9.87
N LYS A 67 -11.42 -15.12 10.15
CA LYS A 67 -12.67 -14.48 10.60
C LYS A 67 -12.50 -13.68 11.90
N GLU A 68 -11.75 -14.23 12.85
CA GLU A 68 -11.51 -13.62 14.17
C GLU A 68 -10.62 -12.38 14.03
N GLY A 69 -9.44 -12.53 13.41
CA GLY A 69 -8.50 -11.43 13.22
C GLY A 69 -9.00 -10.35 12.27
N LEU A 70 -9.96 -10.66 11.39
CA LEU A 70 -10.57 -9.68 10.49
C LEU A 70 -11.40 -8.65 11.25
N HIS A 71 -12.22 -9.07 12.21
CA HIS A 71 -13.09 -8.16 12.94
C HIS A 71 -12.27 -7.14 13.74
N GLU A 72 -11.29 -7.61 14.51
CA GLU A 72 -10.39 -6.77 15.30
C GLU A 72 -9.63 -5.77 14.43
N LEU A 73 -9.09 -6.23 13.29
CA LEU A 73 -8.32 -5.37 12.41
C LEU A 73 -9.19 -4.32 11.71
N LEU A 74 -10.45 -4.63 11.36
CA LEU A 74 -11.35 -3.65 10.75
C LEU A 74 -11.73 -2.54 11.74
N GLU A 75 -11.99 -2.86 13.01
CA GLU A 75 -12.23 -1.83 14.03
C GLU A 75 -10.97 -1.00 14.30
N LEU A 76 -9.78 -1.62 14.33
CA LEU A 76 -8.52 -0.88 14.41
C LEU A 76 -8.33 0.10 13.24
N LEU A 77 -8.59 -0.34 12.00
CA LEU A 77 -8.48 0.49 10.81
C LEU A 77 -9.48 1.65 10.83
N LYS A 78 -10.70 1.41 11.28
CA LYS A 78 -11.74 2.44 11.42
C LYS A 78 -11.33 3.53 12.41
N THR A 79 -10.75 3.17 13.55
CA THR A 79 -10.17 4.10 14.52
C THR A 79 -8.99 4.86 13.91
N THR A 80 -8.07 4.14 13.27
CA THR A 80 -6.90 4.72 12.58
C THR A 80 -7.32 5.76 11.53
N PHE A 81 -8.34 5.47 10.72
CA PHE A 81 -8.79 6.40 9.69
C PHE A 81 -9.43 7.66 10.29
N ARG A 82 -10.18 7.51 11.38
CA ARG A 82 -10.75 8.65 12.12
C ARG A 82 -9.65 9.55 12.68
N GLU A 83 -8.64 8.98 13.31
CA GLU A 83 -7.47 9.72 13.84
C GLU A 83 -6.65 10.41 12.74
N ASN A 84 -6.65 9.85 11.53
CA ASN A 84 -6.04 10.50 10.36
C ASN A 84 -6.90 11.62 9.74
N GLY A 85 -8.09 11.90 10.29
CA GLY A 85 -8.97 13.00 9.88
C GLY A 85 -9.94 12.65 8.75
N TYR A 86 -10.14 11.37 8.43
CA TYR A 86 -11.07 10.97 7.39
C TYR A 86 -12.52 11.06 7.86
N SER A 87 -13.40 11.51 6.97
CA SER A 87 -14.84 11.56 7.24
C SER A 87 -15.46 10.17 7.34
N LEU A 88 -16.53 10.03 8.11
CA LEU A 88 -17.28 8.77 8.24
C LEU A 88 -17.69 8.19 6.87
N LYS A 89 -18.05 9.05 5.91
CA LYS A 89 -18.42 8.64 4.56
C LYS A 89 -17.26 7.99 3.79
N GLN A 90 -16.04 8.52 3.93
CA GLN A 90 -14.85 7.94 3.29
C GLN A 90 -14.46 6.61 3.93
N ILE A 91 -14.58 6.54 5.25
CA ILE A 91 -14.32 5.32 6.03
C ILE A 91 -15.31 4.23 5.62
N GLN A 92 -16.61 4.50 5.64
CA GLN A 92 -17.64 3.56 5.22
C GLN A 92 -17.45 3.12 3.77
N ARG A 93 -17.06 4.03 2.87
CA ARG A 93 -16.77 3.67 1.47
C ARG A 93 -15.57 2.71 1.35
N ALA A 94 -14.56 2.86 2.19
CA ALA A 94 -13.42 1.94 2.21
C ALA A 94 -13.82 0.57 2.77
N LEU A 95 -14.52 0.57 3.91
CA LEU A 95 -15.01 -0.64 4.57
C LEU A 95 -16.00 -1.40 3.70
N ASN A 96 -16.89 -0.74 2.97
CA ASN A 96 -17.91 -1.39 2.16
C ASN A 96 -17.48 -1.59 0.70
N SER A 97 -16.22 -1.30 0.38
CA SER A 97 -15.69 -1.53 -0.97
C SER A 97 -15.83 -3.01 -1.30
N ALA A 98 -16.77 -3.36 -2.19
CA ALA A 98 -16.77 -4.66 -2.82
C ALA A 98 -15.45 -4.85 -3.58
N VAL A 99 -14.94 -6.08 -3.63
CA VAL A 99 -13.88 -6.43 -4.58
C VAL A 99 -14.45 -6.15 -5.96
N ARG A 100 -14.01 -5.06 -6.58
CA ARG A 100 -14.40 -4.76 -7.96
C ARG A 100 -13.71 -5.80 -8.83
N THR A 101 -14.45 -6.81 -9.24
CA THR A 101 -14.06 -7.58 -10.43
C THR A 101 -13.99 -6.57 -11.58
N PRO A 102 -12.88 -6.53 -12.34
CA PRO A 102 -12.81 -5.66 -13.51
C PRO A 102 -13.92 -6.10 -14.45
N LYS A 103 -14.98 -5.30 -14.58
CA LYS A 103 -15.97 -5.50 -15.64
C LYS A 103 -15.23 -5.31 -16.96
N SER A 104 -15.10 -6.37 -17.76
CA SER A 104 -14.63 -6.24 -19.12
C SER A 104 -15.69 -5.48 -19.92
N ASN A 105 -15.32 -4.33 -20.48
CA ASN A 105 -15.37 -4.10 -21.93
C ASN A 105 -14.96 -2.69 -22.38
N ASP A 106 -14.80 -1.71 -21.49
CA ASP A 106 -14.33 -0.37 -21.88
C ASP A 106 -12.89 -0.13 -21.40
N LYS A 107 -11.91 -0.65 -22.16
CA LYS A 107 -10.54 -0.18 -22.01
C LYS A 107 -10.46 1.23 -22.61
N PRO A 108 -9.82 2.19 -21.93
CA PRO A 108 -9.61 3.51 -22.50
C PRO A 108 -8.76 3.39 -23.76
N THR A 109 -9.05 4.20 -24.77
CA THR A 109 -8.29 4.25 -26.03
C THR A 109 -6.84 4.66 -25.78
N SER A 110 -6.63 5.56 -24.81
CA SER A 110 -5.31 6.01 -24.38
C SER A 110 -5.36 6.54 -22.95
N VAL A 111 -4.18 6.71 -22.32
CA VAL A 111 -4.02 7.27 -20.98
C VAL A 111 -3.16 8.54 -21.07
N ALA A 112 -3.71 9.66 -20.63
CA ALA A 112 -3.01 10.92 -20.47
C ALA A 112 -2.46 11.07 -19.05
N LEU A 113 -1.15 11.35 -18.95
CA LEU A 113 -0.48 11.66 -17.70
C LEU A 113 -0.49 13.18 -17.51
N LEU A 114 -1.16 13.67 -16.47
CA LEU A 114 -1.36 15.11 -16.26
C LEU A 114 -0.94 15.50 -14.85
N PRO A 115 -0.28 16.66 -14.64
CA PRO A 115 -0.10 17.21 -13.31
C PRO A 115 -1.44 17.39 -12.61
N TYR A 116 -1.58 16.84 -11.40
CA TYR A 116 -2.78 17.02 -10.59
C TYR A 116 -2.81 18.44 -10.02
N VAL A 117 -3.51 19.33 -10.72
CA VAL A 117 -3.81 20.70 -10.30
C VAL A 117 -5.33 20.85 -10.25
N GLN A 118 -5.93 20.41 -9.14
CA GLN A 118 -7.37 20.39 -8.82
C GLN A 118 -8.32 20.76 -9.98
N ILE A 119 -8.64 22.05 -10.14
CA ILE A 119 -9.64 22.54 -11.10
C ILE A 119 -9.19 22.29 -12.54
N THR A 120 -7.94 22.63 -12.87
CA THR A 120 -7.36 22.46 -14.21
C THR A 120 -7.34 21.00 -14.62
N TYR A 121 -6.85 20.12 -13.74
CA TYR A 121 -6.87 18.67 -13.95
C TYR A 121 -8.29 18.18 -14.21
N SER A 122 -9.27 18.61 -13.41
CA SER A 122 -10.66 18.17 -13.52
C SER A 122 -11.30 18.58 -14.83
N ARG A 123 -11.03 19.81 -15.32
CA ARG A 123 -11.54 20.31 -16.60
C ARG A 123 -10.94 19.54 -17.77
N ILE A 124 -9.62 19.37 -17.81
CA ILE A 124 -8.92 18.64 -18.87
C ILE A 124 -9.35 17.16 -18.87
N SER A 125 -9.40 16.52 -17.70
CA SER A 125 -9.81 15.12 -17.57
C SER A 125 -11.24 14.90 -18.11
N ARG A 126 -12.15 15.84 -17.86
CA ARG A 126 -13.52 15.76 -18.39
C ARG A 126 -13.57 15.90 -19.92
N MET A 127 -12.73 16.75 -20.50
CA MET A 127 -12.63 16.89 -21.96
C MET A 127 -12.05 15.63 -22.61
N LEU A 128 -11.03 15.04 -22.00
CA LEU A 128 -10.39 13.80 -22.46
C LEU A 128 -11.33 12.59 -22.34
N ALA A 129 -12.11 12.51 -21.26
CA ALA A 129 -13.08 11.43 -21.07
C ALA A 129 -14.12 11.37 -22.20
N LYS A 130 -14.54 12.52 -22.77
CA LYS A 130 -15.45 12.55 -23.93
C LYS A 130 -14.87 11.88 -25.18
N ARG A 131 -13.54 11.70 -25.24
CA ARG A 131 -12.82 11.05 -26.34
C ARG A 131 -12.29 9.66 -25.95
N ASN A 132 -12.83 9.07 -24.88
CA ASN A 132 -12.38 7.78 -24.31
C ASN A 132 -10.89 7.76 -23.89
N ILE A 133 -10.35 8.91 -23.46
CA ILE A 133 -8.99 9.02 -22.93
C ILE A 133 -9.05 9.12 -21.41
N SER A 134 -8.41 8.16 -20.73
CA SER A 134 -8.31 8.17 -19.27
C SER A 134 -7.23 9.15 -18.81
N SER A 135 -7.45 9.84 -17.70
CA SER A 135 -6.48 10.78 -17.14
C SER A 135 -5.95 10.26 -15.82
N VAL A 136 -4.63 10.32 -15.64
CA VAL A 136 -3.94 9.95 -14.40
C VAL A 136 -3.21 11.18 -13.86
N GLY A 137 -3.56 11.56 -12.64
CA GLY A 137 -2.97 12.69 -11.93
C GLY A 137 -1.58 12.36 -11.38
N LEU A 138 -0.56 13.03 -11.88
CA LEU A 138 0.80 12.98 -11.38
C LEU A 138 1.10 14.13 -10.42
N PRO A 139 1.98 13.94 -9.42
CA PRO A 139 2.52 15.06 -8.68
C PRO A 139 3.31 15.99 -9.63
N PRO A 140 3.17 17.32 -9.51
CA PRO A 140 3.80 18.26 -10.44
C PRO A 140 5.33 18.21 -10.43
N ARG A 141 5.94 17.84 -9.29
CA ARG A 141 7.38 17.58 -9.17
C ARG A 141 7.61 16.41 -8.22
N LYS A 142 8.55 15.53 -8.59
CA LYS A 142 9.03 14.46 -7.71
C LYS A 142 10.10 15.01 -6.76
N ILE A 143 10.23 14.47 -5.56
CA ILE A 143 11.29 14.88 -4.60
C ILE A 143 12.67 14.77 -5.24
N SER A 144 12.91 13.74 -6.06
CA SER A 144 14.15 13.53 -6.81
C SER A 144 14.49 14.66 -7.79
N SER A 145 13.53 15.51 -8.17
CA SER A 145 13.81 16.70 -9.00
C SER A 145 14.33 17.89 -8.19
N PHE A 146 14.14 17.89 -6.87
CA PHE A 146 14.68 18.90 -5.95
C PHE A 146 16.02 18.46 -5.33
N LEU A 147 16.20 17.15 -5.17
CA LEU A 147 17.43 16.59 -4.63
C LEU A 147 18.44 16.36 -5.75
N ARG A 148 19.71 16.68 -5.50
CA ARG A 148 20.79 16.20 -6.36
C ARG A 148 20.83 14.66 -6.26
N PRO A 149 21.21 13.95 -7.32
CA PRO A 149 21.55 12.53 -7.20
C PRO A 149 22.56 12.39 -6.06
N VAL A 150 22.17 11.70 -4.98
CA VAL A 150 23.03 11.50 -3.80
C VAL A 150 24.00 10.34 -4.03
N LYS A 151 23.71 9.49 -5.03
CA LYS A 151 24.57 8.39 -5.43
C LYS A 151 25.37 8.80 -6.65
N ASP A 152 26.68 8.70 -6.56
CA ASP A 152 27.56 8.73 -7.72
C ASP A 152 27.25 7.51 -8.61
N ASP A 153 27.33 7.72 -9.93
CA ASP A 153 27.27 6.60 -10.87
C ASP A 153 28.55 5.78 -10.71
N LEU A 154 28.44 4.61 -10.08
CA LEU A 154 29.57 3.71 -9.84
C LEU A 154 30.02 2.99 -11.13
N GLY A 155 29.31 3.14 -12.26
CA GLY A 155 29.60 2.43 -13.50
C GLY A 155 29.39 0.90 -13.43
N LEU A 156 29.00 0.39 -12.27
CA LEU A 156 28.69 -1.02 -12.01
C LEU A 156 27.29 -1.31 -12.55
N ARG A 157 27.21 -1.61 -13.85
CA ARG A 157 25.98 -2.02 -14.55
C ARG A 157 25.68 -3.51 -14.44
N ILE A 158 26.47 -4.24 -13.66
CA ILE A 158 26.42 -5.71 -13.56
C ILE A 158 25.73 -6.10 -12.26
N PHE A 159 24.77 -7.01 -12.35
CA PHE A 159 24.17 -7.65 -11.19
C PHE A 159 25.22 -8.53 -10.50
N GLY A 160 25.66 -8.13 -9.31
CA GLY A 160 26.61 -8.86 -8.49
C GLY A 160 25.92 -9.78 -7.48
N VAL A 161 26.49 -10.97 -7.28
CA VAL A 161 26.17 -11.84 -6.14
C VAL A 161 27.09 -11.44 -4.98
N TYR A 162 26.53 -11.25 -3.80
CA TYR A 162 27.26 -10.90 -2.59
C TYR A 162 26.95 -11.87 -1.45
N SER A 163 27.94 -12.11 -0.58
CA SER A 163 27.78 -12.94 0.61
C SER A 163 28.03 -12.11 1.86
N ILE A 164 27.14 -12.20 2.84
CA ILE A 164 27.28 -11.54 4.15
C ILE A 164 27.33 -12.63 5.23
N PRO A 165 28.46 -12.77 5.96
CA PRO A 165 28.52 -13.70 7.09
C PRO A 165 27.64 -13.19 8.23
N CYS A 166 26.79 -14.07 8.77
CA CYS A 166 25.95 -13.82 9.94
C CYS A 166 26.75 -14.10 11.21
N GLU A 167 26.49 -13.34 12.27
CA GLU A 167 26.98 -13.64 13.64
C GLU A 167 26.55 -15.04 14.12
N CYS A 168 25.47 -15.57 13.56
CA CYS A 168 24.95 -16.91 13.81
C CYS A 168 25.72 -18.06 13.11
N GLY A 169 26.85 -17.77 12.46
CA GLY A 169 27.67 -18.75 11.73
C GLY A 169 27.11 -19.17 10.37
N GLN A 170 25.95 -18.65 9.97
CA GLN A 170 25.35 -18.84 8.65
C GLN A 170 25.79 -17.77 7.66
N VAL A 171 25.56 -17.96 6.37
CA VAL A 171 25.90 -16.97 5.33
C VAL A 171 24.64 -16.58 4.56
N TYR A 172 24.37 -15.28 4.47
CA TYR A 172 23.34 -14.75 3.59
C TYR A 172 23.93 -14.48 2.20
N ILE A 173 23.36 -15.10 1.17
CA ILE A 173 23.74 -14.86 -0.22
C ILE A 173 22.62 -14.06 -0.88
N GLY A 174 22.96 -12.89 -1.41
CA GLY A 174 22.05 -12.01 -2.13
C GLY A 174 22.57 -11.70 -3.53
N GLN A 175 21.68 -11.26 -4.40
CA GLN A 175 22.02 -10.70 -5.70
C GLN A 175 21.47 -9.27 -5.79
N THR A 176 22.24 -8.35 -6.37
CA THR A 176 21.71 -7.04 -6.75
C THR A 176 20.83 -7.21 -7.97
N GLY A 177 19.61 -6.69 -7.94
CA GLY A 177 18.69 -6.63 -9.09
C GLY A 177 18.59 -5.23 -9.68
#